data_AF-A0A7H4LY23-F1
#
_entry.id   AF-A0A7H4LY23-F1
#
_cell.length_a   1.000
_cell.length_b   1.000
_cell.length_c   1.000
_cell.angle_alpha   90.00
_cell.angle_beta   90.00
_cell.angle_gamma   90.00
#
_symmetry.space_group_name_H-M   'P 1'
#
loop_
_entity.id
_entity.type
_entity.pdbx_description
1 polymer ?
#
loop_
_entity_poly.entity_id
_entity_poly.type
_entity_poly.pdbx_seq_one_letter_code
_entity_poly.pdbx_strand_id
1 'polypeptide(L)'
;MIAQLRAKPALEESGVISKLSALNIPVLFVDYEINPGKDTAPSIDLLGKVLNREENAKAYTDYYRQQLDAIRQKTANITPKANVFVEALAGNSDACCFTHGHNGWGGLVEAVGANNIGSQLLPGASGFVSLEKVISMKPDAYIMTGSKRGNSQVLPLGLQADPQEVNRQAERLLSRTGVSNIPTIEANALTAFTTTSTTIRGISSGWRIWRRISIPRPSATSTLTIAGTTLSVISPPFPICVCFFLATR
;
A
#
# COMPACT_ATOMS: atom_id res chain seq x y z
N MET A 1 -11.53 13.30 18.25
CA MET A 1 -10.40 12.38 17.95
C MET A 1 -10.68 11.67 16.64
N ILE A 2 -9.68 11.52 15.75
CA ILE A 2 -9.78 10.68 14.55
C ILE A 2 -8.95 9.42 14.81
N ALA A 3 -9.53 8.24 14.61
CA ALA A 3 -8.88 6.96 14.87
C ALA A 3 -9.11 5.97 13.72
N GLN A 4 -8.21 4.99 13.60
CA GLN A 4 -8.39 3.87 12.67
C GLN A 4 -9.49 2.93 13.18
N LEU A 5 -10.37 2.48 12.29
CA LEU A 5 -11.45 1.56 12.63
C LEU A 5 -10.92 0.26 13.26
N ARG A 6 -9.77 -0.25 12.80
CA ARG A 6 -9.11 -1.44 13.38
C ARG A 6 -8.75 -1.30 14.87
N ALA A 7 -8.57 -0.06 15.35
CA ALA A 7 -8.21 0.20 16.74
C ALA A 7 -9.45 0.31 17.65
N LYS A 8 -10.66 0.29 17.09
CA LYS A 8 -11.90 0.46 17.86
C LYS A 8 -12.02 -0.53 19.02
N PRO A 9 -11.83 -1.86 18.86
CA PRO A 9 -11.96 -2.80 19.99
C PRO A 9 -10.99 -2.49 21.13
N ALA A 10 -9.72 -2.23 20.81
CA ALA A 10 -8.71 -1.89 21.83
C ALA A 10 -9.01 -0.55 22.54
N LEU A 11 -9.58 0.42 21.83
CA LEU A 11 -9.99 1.70 22.41
C LEU A 11 -11.24 1.57 23.29
N GLU A 12 -12.14 0.65 22.95
CA GLU A 12 -13.31 0.32 23.77
C GLU A 12 -12.91 -0.43 25.04
N GLU A 13 -12.10 -1.49 24.92
CA GLU A 13 -11.60 -2.30 26.04
C GLU A 13 -10.77 -1.48 27.04
N SER A 14 -9.94 -0.56 26.55
CA SER A 14 -9.16 0.33 27.41
C SER A 14 -9.98 1.45 28.08
N GLY A 15 -11.26 1.59 27.73
CA GLY A 15 -12.13 2.67 28.24
C GLY A 15 -11.75 4.06 27.73
N VAL A 16 -10.94 4.17 26.67
CA VAL A 16 -10.60 5.48 26.07
C VAL A 16 -11.86 6.12 25.47
N ILE A 17 -12.68 5.33 24.79
CA ILE A 17 -13.92 5.83 24.16
C ILE A 17 -14.91 6.36 25.22
N SER A 18 -15.09 5.64 26.33
CA SER A 18 -16.00 6.07 27.40
C SER A 18 -15.54 7.36 28.07
N LYS A 19 -14.22 7.50 28.34
CA LYS A 19 -13.64 8.73 28.90
C LYS A 19 -13.81 9.93 27.96
N LEU A 20 -13.54 9.75 26.66
CA LEU A 20 -13.74 10.83 25.67
C LEU A 20 -15.21 11.22 25.56
N SER A 21 -16.12 10.25 25.58
CA SER A 21 -17.57 10.50 25.57
C SER A 21 -18.03 11.28 26.81
N ALA A 22 -17.51 10.95 28.00
CA ALA A 22 -17.84 11.67 29.24
C ALA A 22 -17.39 13.14 29.21
N LEU A 23 -16.41 13.48 28.37
CA LEU A 23 -15.93 14.83 28.13
C LEU A 23 -16.58 15.50 26.91
N ASN A 24 -17.61 14.88 26.32
CA ASN A 24 -18.25 15.33 25.06
C ASN A 24 -17.26 15.51 23.90
N ILE A 25 -16.18 14.71 23.87
CA ILE A 25 -15.20 14.73 22.78
C ILE A 25 -15.61 13.68 21.74
N PRO A 26 -16.03 14.09 20.52
CA PRO A 26 -16.44 13.14 19.49
C PRO A 26 -15.26 12.31 18.98
N VAL A 27 -15.50 11.03 18.72
CA VAL A 27 -14.54 10.12 18.09
C VAL A 27 -15.05 9.73 16.71
N LEU A 28 -14.22 9.98 15.69
CA LEU A 28 -14.47 9.59 14.31
C LEU A 28 -13.57 8.42 13.95
N PHE A 29 -14.15 7.32 13.50
CA PHE A 29 -13.40 6.20 12.96
C PHE A 29 -13.36 6.28 11.43
N VAL A 30 -12.16 6.07 10.89
CA VAL A 30 -11.90 5.98 9.45
C VAL A 30 -11.25 4.65 9.16
N ASP A 31 -11.50 4.10 7.97
CA ASP A 31 -10.91 2.85 7.54
C ASP A 31 -10.23 2.97 6.18
N TYR A 32 -8.95 2.62 6.17
CA TYR A 32 -8.17 2.35 4.96
C TYR A 32 -7.42 1.02 5.08
N GLU A 33 -7.69 0.24 6.13
CA GLU A 33 -6.94 -0.97 6.45
C GLU A 33 -7.84 -2.20 6.39
N ILE A 34 -9.00 -2.22 7.04
CA ILE A 34 -9.86 -3.41 7.13
C ILE A 34 -10.43 -3.76 5.75
N ASN A 35 -11.12 -2.81 5.09
CA ASN A 35 -11.63 -2.99 3.73
C ASN A 35 -11.13 -1.86 2.81
N PRO A 36 -9.83 -1.85 2.46
CA PRO A 36 -9.20 -0.71 1.80
C PRO A 36 -9.84 -0.35 0.46
N GLY A 37 -10.28 -1.35 -0.32
CA GLY A 37 -10.96 -1.15 -1.60
C GLY A 37 -12.40 -0.65 -1.52
N LYS A 38 -13.01 -0.65 -0.32
CA LYS A 38 -14.40 -0.23 -0.08
C LYS A 38 -14.48 1.04 0.75
N ASP A 39 -13.71 1.10 1.84
CA ASP A 39 -13.93 2.06 2.91
C ASP A 39 -13.01 3.29 2.85
N THR A 40 -11.92 3.24 2.06
CA THR A 40 -10.96 4.36 1.95
C THR A 40 -11.60 5.65 1.46
N ALA A 41 -12.31 5.62 0.32
CA ALA A 41 -12.93 6.81 -0.24
C ALA A 41 -14.09 7.35 0.63
N PRO A 42 -15.04 6.53 1.12
CA PRO A 42 -16.05 6.98 2.07
C PRO A 42 -15.46 7.58 3.36
N SER A 43 -14.37 7.01 3.88
CA SER A 43 -13.69 7.54 5.07
C SER A 43 -13.10 8.93 4.84
N ILE A 44 -12.56 9.20 3.65
CA ILE A 44 -12.03 10.51 3.29
C ILE A 44 -13.14 11.53 3.04
N ASP A 45 -14.24 11.13 2.40
CA ASP A 45 -15.43 11.99 2.26
C ASP A 45 -15.99 12.38 3.63
N LEU A 46 -16.05 11.43 4.57
CA LEU A 46 -16.47 11.67 5.95
C LEU A 46 -15.51 12.63 6.68
N LEU A 47 -14.20 12.46 6.51
CA LEU A 47 -13.21 13.42 7.02
C LEU A 47 -13.40 14.81 6.43
N GLY A 48 -13.71 14.91 5.14
CA GLY A 48 -14.04 16.17 4.47
C GLY A 48 -15.16 16.91 5.17
N LYS A 49 -16.28 16.23 5.45
CA LYS A 49 -17.43 16.80 6.17
C LYS A 49 -17.07 17.27 7.58
N VAL A 50 -16.37 16.44 8.35
CA VAL A 50 -16.02 16.77 9.74
C VAL A 50 -15.01 17.91 9.85
N LEU A 51 -14.18 18.10 8.83
CA LEU A 51 -13.14 19.13 8.80
C LEU A 51 -13.54 20.38 7.99
N ASN A 52 -14.78 20.46 7.48
CA ASN A 52 -15.25 21.50 6.56
C ASN A 52 -14.32 21.66 5.33
N ARG A 53 -13.99 20.54 4.69
CA ARG A 53 -13.08 20.41 3.53
C ARG A 53 -13.67 19.48 2.46
N GLU A 54 -14.96 19.56 2.23
CA GLU A 54 -15.72 18.70 1.33
C GLU A 54 -15.22 18.79 -0.11
N GLU A 55 -14.88 19.99 -0.61
CA GLU A 55 -14.33 20.17 -1.97
C GLU A 55 -13.00 19.43 -2.14
N ASN A 56 -12.11 19.53 -1.14
CA ASN A 56 -10.81 18.86 -1.18
C ASN A 56 -10.95 17.35 -1.07
N ALA A 57 -11.84 16.88 -0.19
CA ALA A 57 -12.13 15.46 -0.02
C ALA A 57 -12.71 14.88 -1.32
N LYS A 58 -13.70 15.58 -1.92
CA LYS A 58 -14.30 15.19 -3.19
C LYS A 58 -13.28 15.14 -4.32
N ALA A 59 -12.44 16.16 -4.46
CA ALA A 59 -11.40 16.17 -5.50
C ALA A 59 -10.47 14.95 -5.40
N TYR A 60 -10.10 14.57 -4.17
CA TYR A 60 -9.28 13.38 -3.94
C TYR A 60 -10.06 12.08 -4.22
N THR A 61 -11.27 11.94 -3.69
CA THR A 61 -12.02 10.69 -3.78
C THR A 61 -12.57 10.45 -5.19
N ASP A 62 -12.88 11.48 -5.96
CA ASP A 62 -13.20 11.38 -7.38
C ASP A 62 -12.01 10.81 -8.16
N TYR A 63 -10.81 11.36 -7.96
CA TYR A 63 -9.59 10.84 -8.58
C TYR A 63 -9.32 9.39 -8.16
N TYR A 64 -9.41 9.09 -6.86
CA TYR A 64 -9.19 7.73 -6.34
C TYR A 64 -10.14 6.71 -6.98
N ARG A 65 -11.45 7.00 -7.02
CA ARG A 65 -12.46 6.13 -7.64
C ARG A 65 -12.19 5.93 -9.12
N GLN A 66 -11.91 7.01 -9.84
CA GLN A 66 -11.59 6.93 -11.27
C GLN A 66 -10.41 5.99 -11.55
N GLN A 67 -9.33 6.08 -10.76
CA GLN A 67 -8.17 5.20 -10.94
C GLN A 67 -8.50 3.74 -10.58
N LEU A 68 -9.18 3.50 -9.46
CA LEU A 68 -9.56 2.15 -9.03
C LEU A 68 -10.49 1.48 -10.04
N ASP A 69 -11.49 2.20 -10.55
CA ASP A 69 -12.43 1.69 -11.53
C ASP A 69 -11.73 1.43 -12.87
N ALA A 70 -10.82 2.30 -13.31
CA ALA A 70 -10.02 2.05 -14.51
C ALA A 70 -9.16 0.78 -14.40
N ILE A 71 -8.60 0.49 -13.21
CA ILE A 71 -7.86 -0.76 -12.98
C ILE A 71 -8.83 -1.95 -13.00
N ARG A 72 -9.93 -1.89 -12.26
CA ARG A 72 -10.95 -2.96 -12.21
C ARG A 72 -11.51 -3.30 -13.59
N GLN A 73 -11.76 -2.31 -14.43
CA GLN A 73 -12.22 -2.51 -15.80
C GLN A 73 -11.20 -3.30 -16.63
N LYS A 74 -9.91 -2.98 -16.49
CA LYS A 74 -8.83 -3.70 -17.20
C LYS A 74 -8.66 -5.14 -16.70
N THR A 75 -8.87 -5.38 -15.40
CA THR A 75 -8.65 -6.69 -14.79
C THR A 75 -9.89 -7.59 -14.75
N ALA A 76 -11.08 -7.05 -15.04
CA ALA A 76 -12.36 -7.75 -14.96
C ALA A 76 -12.36 -9.07 -15.77
N ASN A 77 -11.88 -9.01 -17.02
CA ASN A 77 -11.96 -10.14 -17.95
C ASN A 77 -10.72 -11.04 -17.95
N ILE A 78 -9.67 -10.69 -17.20
CA ILE A 78 -8.46 -11.53 -17.10
C ILE A 78 -8.84 -12.84 -16.44
N THR A 79 -8.56 -13.96 -17.12
CA THR A 79 -8.82 -15.32 -16.65
C THR A 79 -7.67 -16.23 -17.09
N PRO A 80 -7.09 -17.07 -16.20
CA PRO A 80 -7.37 -17.15 -14.77
C PRO A 80 -6.97 -15.88 -14.00
N LYS A 81 -7.54 -15.68 -12.80
CA LYS A 81 -7.09 -14.59 -11.91
C LYS A 81 -5.67 -14.89 -11.42
N ALA A 82 -4.82 -13.87 -11.42
CA ALA A 82 -3.44 -13.99 -10.94
C ALA A 82 -3.44 -14.28 -9.43
N ASN A 83 -2.64 -15.26 -9.01
CA ASN A 83 -2.32 -15.50 -7.62
C ASN A 83 -1.16 -14.62 -7.20
N VAL A 84 -1.39 -13.75 -6.23
CA VAL A 84 -0.44 -12.73 -5.82
C VAL A 84 -0.07 -12.95 -4.36
N PHE A 85 1.22 -12.97 -4.08
CA PHE A 85 1.73 -12.95 -2.73
C PHE A 85 2.32 -11.57 -2.43
N VAL A 86 1.96 -11.01 -1.27
CA VAL A 86 2.55 -9.75 -0.78
C VAL A 86 3.35 -10.02 0.49
N GLU A 87 4.67 -9.87 0.43
CA GLU A 87 5.53 -9.79 1.60
C GLU A 87 5.54 -8.35 2.13
N ALA A 88 4.85 -8.14 3.25
CA ALA A 88 4.77 -6.84 3.90
C ALA A 88 6.05 -6.57 4.69
N LEU A 89 6.70 -5.42 4.42
CA LEU A 89 8.01 -5.05 5.00
C LEU A 89 9.06 -6.16 4.80
N ALA A 90 9.25 -6.58 3.55
CA ALA A 90 10.20 -7.63 3.18
C ALA A 90 11.60 -7.30 3.73
N GLY A 91 12.24 -8.27 4.37
CA GLY A 91 13.54 -8.11 5.03
C GLY A 91 13.49 -7.58 6.48
N ASN A 92 12.32 -7.29 7.03
CA ASN A 92 12.22 -6.76 8.39
C ASN A 92 12.55 -7.81 9.48
N SER A 93 12.44 -9.09 9.16
CA SER A 93 12.79 -10.22 10.03
C SER A 93 13.52 -11.30 9.26
N ASP A 94 14.34 -12.09 9.98
CA ASP A 94 15.01 -13.26 9.42
C ASP A 94 14.01 -14.34 8.99
N ALA A 95 12.87 -14.42 9.68
CA ALA A 95 11.73 -15.21 9.27
C ALA A 95 10.99 -14.50 8.13
N CYS A 96 11.07 -15.06 6.92
CA CYS A 96 10.03 -14.86 5.91
C CYS A 96 8.81 -15.73 6.29
N CYS A 97 7.56 -15.35 6.02
CA CYS A 97 7.12 -14.20 5.24
C CYS A 97 5.93 -13.52 5.91
N PHE A 98 6.11 -12.28 6.39
CA PHE A 98 5.01 -11.50 6.95
C PHE A 98 4.08 -11.03 5.82
N THR A 99 2.78 -11.29 5.95
CA THR A 99 1.79 -10.96 4.92
C THR A 99 0.46 -10.53 5.54
N HIS A 100 -0.46 -10.05 4.70
CA HIS A 100 -1.80 -9.62 5.07
C HIS A 100 -2.86 -10.58 4.49
N GLY A 101 -3.93 -10.78 5.25
CA GLY A 101 -5.12 -11.52 4.82
C GLY A 101 -6.01 -10.66 3.92
N HIS A 102 -7.29 -10.54 4.24
CA HIS A 102 -8.26 -9.77 3.45
C HIS A 102 -8.17 -8.24 3.60
N ASN A 103 -7.25 -7.75 4.44
CA ASN A 103 -7.06 -6.34 4.78
C ASN A 103 -5.71 -5.80 4.24
N GLY A 104 -5.50 -4.49 4.37
CA GLY A 104 -4.29 -3.77 3.98
C GLY A 104 -3.87 -4.12 2.55
N TRP A 105 -2.64 -4.61 2.38
CA TRP A 105 -2.14 -4.99 1.05
C TRP A 105 -2.93 -6.12 0.39
N GLY A 106 -3.34 -7.13 1.16
CA GLY A 106 -4.12 -8.25 0.61
C GLY A 106 -5.51 -7.81 0.15
N GLY A 107 -6.17 -6.93 0.92
CA GLY A 107 -7.42 -6.31 0.51
C GLY A 107 -7.31 -5.44 -0.75
N LEU A 108 -6.16 -4.82 -0.99
CA LEU A 108 -5.90 -4.07 -2.24
C LEU A 108 -5.69 -4.99 -3.44
N VAL A 109 -5.02 -6.12 -3.25
CA VAL A 109 -4.88 -7.18 -4.28
C VAL A 109 -6.26 -7.71 -4.68
N GLU A 110 -7.10 -8.03 -3.69
CA GLU A 110 -8.45 -8.52 -3.93
C GLU A 110 -9.34 -7.43 -4.56
N ALA A 111 -9.16 -6.16 -4.20
CA ALA A 111 -9.91 -5.04 -4.75
C ALA A 111 -9.69 -4.84 -6.26
N VAL A 112 -8.56 -5.29 -6.81
CA VAL A 112 -8.27 -5.26 -8.26
C VAL A 112 -8.59 -6.59 -8.95
N GLY A 113 -9.19 -7.55 -8.24
CA GLY A 113 -9.69 -8.82 -8.78
C GLY A 113 -8.64 -9.93 -8.87
N ALA A 114 -7.48 -9.78 -8.22
CA ALA A 114 -6.48 -10.83 -8.10
C ALA A 114 -6.71 -11.68 -6.84
N ASN A 115 -6.21 -12.91 -6.83
CA ASN A 115 -6.28 -13.78 -5.67
C ASN A 115 -5.12 -13.46 -4.74
N ASN A 116 -5.39 -13.08 -3.49
CA ASN A 116 -4.35 -12.95 -2.49
C ASN A 116 -4.00 -14.34 -1.92
N ILE A 117 -2.73 -14.70 -1.92
CA ILE A 117 -2.26 -15.93 -1.27
C ILE A 117 -2.31 -15.80 0.26
N GLY A 118 -2.03 -14.61 0.80
CA GLY A 118 -2.03 -14.37 2.25
C GLY A 118 -3.39 -14.67 2.90
N SER A 119 -4.50 -14.32 2.24
CA SER A 119 -5.84 -14.58 2.74
C SER A 119 -6.26 -16.06 2.71
N GLN A 120 -5.60 -16.89 1.89
CA GLN A 120 -5.83 -18.34 1.88
C GLN A 120 -5.09 -19.06 3.00
N LEU A 121 -4.06 -18.43 3.56
CA LEU A 121 -3.17 -19.04 4.55
C LEU A 121 -3.40 -18.52 5.97
N LEU A 122 -3.83 -17.27 6.12
CA LEU A 122 -3.99 -16.63 7.42
C LEU A 122 -5.43 -16.74 7.93
N PRO A 123 -5.65 -17.16 9.19
CA PRO A 123 -6.97 -17.11 9.82
C PRO A 123 -7.38 -15.69 10.26
N GLY A 124 -6.46 -14.72 10.19
CA GLY A 124 -6.64 -13.36 10.66
C GLY A 124 -6.05 -12.31 9.73
N ALA A 125 -5.97 -11.07 10.22
CA ALA A 125 -5.64 -9.90 9.39
C ALA A 125 -4.19 -9.89 8.87
N SER A 126 -3.25 -10.36 9.67
CA SER A 126 -1.85 -10.43 9.27
C SER A 126 -1.12 -11.50 10.07
N GLY A 127 0.02 -11.94 9.55
CA GLY A 127 0.82 -12.95 10.20
C GLY A 127 1.96 -13.42 9.33
N PHE A 128 2.77 -14.32 9.88
CA PHE A 128 3.82 -15.00 9.16
C PHE A 128 3.29 -16.28 8.53
N VAL A 129 3.68 -16.53 7.28
CA VAL A 129 3.45 -17.79 6.59
C VAL A 129 4.79 -18.43 6.22
N SER A 130 4.82 -19.76 6.11
CA SER A 130 6.03 -20.50 5.71
C SER A 130 6.38 -20.24 4.26
N LEU A 131 7.64 -19.98 3.97
CA LEU A 131 8.16 -19.74 2.62
C LEU A 131 7.93 -20.94 1.69
N GLU A 132 8.09 -22.17 2.19
CA GLU A 132 7.86 -23.40 1.44
C GLU A 132 6.43 -23.49 0.93
N LYS A 133 5.46 -23.03 1.75
CA LYS A 133 4.06 -22.96 1.33
C LYS A 133 3.87 -21.94 0.23
N VAL A 134 4.48 -20.76 0.33
CA VAL A 134 4.44 -19.74 -0.73
C VAL A 134 5.01 -20.29 -2.05
N ILE A 135 6.17 -20.94 -2.01
CA ILE A 135 6.78 -21.59 -3.18
C ILE A 135 5.83 -22.64 -3.77
N SER A 136 5.23 -23.50 -2.93
CA SER A 136 4.32 -24.56 -3.38
C SER A 136 3.04 -24.02 -4.06
N MET A 137 2.61 -22.82 -3.67
CA MET A 137 1.44 -22.16 -4.24
C MET A 137 1.72 -21.43 -5.55
N LYS A 138 2.99 -21.33 -5.98
CA LYS A 138 3.42 -20.81 -7.28
C LYS A 138 2.74 -19.46 -7.62
N PRO A 139 3.01 -18.39 -6.84
CA PRO A 139 2.44 -17.07 -7.13
C PRO A 139 2.79 -16.62 -8.55
N ASP A 140 1.81 -16.07 -9.26
CA ASP A 140 1.95 -15.36 -10.54
C ASP A 140 2.60 -13.98 -10.37
N ALA A 141 2.54 -13.41 -9.16
CA ALA A 141 3.32 -12.24 -8.79
C ALA A 141 3.77 -12.30 -7.33
N TYR A 142 5.02 -11.94 -7.10
CA TYR A 142 5.60 -11.75 -5.77
C TYR A 142 5.86 -10.26 -5.54
N ILE A 143 5.15 -9.68 -4.58
CA ILE A 143 5.22 -8.27 -4.25
C ILE A 143 5.95 -8.10 -2.93
N MET A 144 6.99 -7.28 -2.93
CA MET A 144 7.63 -6.84 -1.70
C MET A 144 7.23 -5.40 -1.40
N THR A 145 6.87 -5.14 -0.14
CA THR A 145 6.69 -3.78 0.36
C THR A 145 7.80 -3.38 1.32
N GLY A 146 8.02 -2.08 1.47
CA GLY A 146 9.03 -1.56 2.39
C GLY A 146 8.87 -0.08 2.68
N SER A 147 9.76 0.44 3.52
CA SER A 147 9.78 1.83 3.96
C SER A 147 11.20 2.29 4.27
N LYS A 148 11.57 3.50 3.84
CA LYS A 148 12.80 4.20 4.23
C LYS A 148 12.86 4.51 5.74
N ARG A 149 11.72 4.45 6.44
CA ARG A 149 11.66 4.56 7.91
C ARG A 149 11.89 3.22 8.63
N GLY A 150 11.95 2.13 7.89
CA GLY A 150 12.27 0.81 8.43
C GLY A 150 13.75 0.67 8.78
N ASN A 151 14.15 -0.55 9.13
CA ASN A 151 15.56 -0.87 9.33
C ASN A 151 16.31 -0.90 7.97
N SER A 152 17.64 -1.01 8.02
CA SER A 152 18.47 -1.06 6.80
C SER A 152 18.30 -2.32 5.95
N GLN A 153 17.50 -3.29 6.41
CA GLN A 153 17.27 -4.56 5.73
C GLN A 153 15.98 -4.57 4.89
N VAL A 154 15.07 -3.61 5.08
CA VAL A 154 13.86 -3.51 4.26
C VAL A 154 14.07 -2.71 2.98
N LEU A 155 13.17 -2.89 2.00
CA LEU A 155 13.15 -2.04 0.81
C LEU A 155 13.03 -0.55 1.20
N PRO A 156 13.98 0.32 0.83
CA PRO A 156 14.04 1.72 1.27
C PRO A 156 13.13 2.63 0.45
N LEU A 157 11.86 2.25 0.33
CA LEU A 157 10.85 2.95 -0.45
C LEU A 157 10.31 4.18 0.30
N GLY A 158 9.99 5.24 -0.44
CA GLY A 158 9.40 6.45 0.12
C GLY A 158 9.80 7.72 -0.63
N LEU A 159 9.44 8.86 -0.03
CA LEU A 159 9.82 10.17 -0.59
C LEU A 159 11.35 10.29 -0.64
N GLN A 160 11.87 10.70 -1.79
CA GLN A 160 13.31 10.84 -2.02
C GLN A 160 14.07 9.52 -1.76
N ALA A 161 13.44 8.38 -2.06
CA ALA A 161 14.16 7.11 -2.18
C ALA A 161 15.11 7.20 -3.38
N ASP A 162 16.33 6.71 -3.20
CA ASP A 162 17.29 6.58 -4.30
C ASP A 162 16.96 5.29 -5.07
N PRO A 163 16.63 5.38 -6.37
CA PRO A 163 16.33 4.20 -7.18
C PRO A 163 17.46 3.17 -7.20
N GLN A 164 18.72 3.60 -7.16
CA GLN A 164 19.86 2.67 -7.16
C GLN A 164 19.91 1.86 -5.87
N GLU A 165 19.65 2.51 -4.74
CA GLU A 165 19.59 1.84 -3.44
C GLU A 165 18.37 0.92 -3.33
N VAL A 166 17.22 1.32 -3.87
CA VAL A 166 16.03 0.44 -3.93
C VAL A 166 16.33 -0.83 -4.73
N ASN A 167 16.94 -0.69 -5.91
CA ASN A 167 17.26 -1.84 -6.76
C ASN A 167 18.27 -2.77 -6.10
N ARG A 168 19.35 -2.22 -5.51
CA ARG A 168 20.35 -3.00 -4.77
C ARG A 168 19.72 -3.79 -3.62
N GLN A 169 18.86 -3.16 -2.82
CA GLN A 169 18.18 -3.88 -1.73
C GLN A 169 17.17 -4.90 -2.26
N ALA A 170 16.47 -4.62 -3.36
CA ALA A 170 15.58 -5.59 -3.99
C ALA A 170 16.35 -6.84 -4.45
N GLU A 171 17.46 -6.69 -5.14
CA GLU A 171 18.32 -7.80 -5.57
C GLU A 171 18.79 -8.65 -4.38
N ARG A 172 19.16 -8.00 -3.27
CA ARG A 172 19.54 -8.69 -2.04
C ARG A 172 18.37 -9.47 -1.43
N LEU A 173 17.17 -8.91 -1.41
CA LEU A 173 15.99 -9.58 -0.86
C LEU A 173 15.50 -10.74 -1.73
N LEU A 174 15.72 -10.66 -3.04
CA LEU A 174 15.38 -11.72 -4.00
C LEU A 174 16.38 -12.87 -4.01
N SER A 175 17.64 -12.59 -3.68
CA SER A 175 18.68 -13.62 -3.55
C SER A 175 18.65 -14.36 -2.20
N ARG A 176 17.68 -14.06 -1.32
CA ARG A 176 17.47 -14.83 -0.08
C ARG A 176 17.16 -16.29 -0.41
N THR A 177 17.73 -17.20 0.39
CA THR A 177 17.49 -18.63 0.29
C THR A 177 16.00 -18.95 0.28
N GLY A 178 15.56 -19.75 -0.69
CA GLY A 178 14.16 -20.13 -0.90
C GLY A 178 13.35 -19.11 -1.70
N VAL A 179 13.53 -17.80 -1.46
CA VAL A 179 12.85 -16.74 -2.23
C VAL A 179 13.30 -16.76 -3.69
N SER A 180 14.60 -16.99 -3.93
CA SER A 180 15.16 -17.16 -5.27
C SER A 180 14.53 -18.30 -6.06
N ASN A 181 13.90 -19.28 -5.38
CA ASN A 181 13.31 -20.47 -5.99
C ASN A 181 11.80 -20.30 -6.26
N ILE A 182 11.25 -19.11 -6.06
CA ILE A 182 9.88 -18.80 -6.44
C ILE A 182 9.82 -18.66 -7.96
N PRO A 183 8.98 -19.43 -8.68
CA PRO A 183 9.04 -19.50 -10.15
C PRO A 183 8.93 -18.14 -10.86
N THR A 184 8.20 -17.18 -10.29
CA THR A 184 8.05 -15.84 -10.87
C THR A 184 9.25 -14.93 -10.66
N ILE A 185 10.04 -15.18 -9.61
CA ILE A 185 11.32 -14.52 -9.38
C ILE A 185 12.38 -15.12 -10.31
N GLU A 186 12.39 -16.44 -10.48
CA GLU A 186 13.25 -17.11 -11.48
C GLU A 186 12.96 -16.62 -12.91
N ALA A 187 11.70 -16.31 -13.22
CA ALA A 187 11.28 -15.77 -14.51
C ALA A 187 11.46 -14.23 -14.65
N ASN A 188 12.08 -13.56 -13.68
CA ASN A 188 12.36 -12.12 -13.65
C ASN A 188 11.12 -11.20 -13.74
N ALA A 189 9.96 -11.65 -13.25
CA ALA A 189 8.71 -10.89 -13.22
C ALA A 189 8.43 -10.36 -11.81
N LEU A 190 9.09 -9.25 -11.42
CA LEU A 190 8.91 -8.64 -10.10
C LEU A 190 8.15 -7.30 -10.17
N THR A 191 7.26 -7.11 -9.21
CA THR A 191 6.59 -5.84 -8.92
C THR A 191 6.83 -5.42 -7.47
N ALA A 192 7.56 -4.32 -7.23
CA ALA A 192 7.75 -3.76 -5.88
C ALA A 192 6.73 -2.64 -5.58
N PHE A 193 6.19 -2.60 -4.36
CA PHE A 193 5.20 -1.59 -3.92
C PHE A 193 5.69 -0.79 -2.71
N THR A 194 5.48 0.53 -2.71
CA THR A 194 5.87 1.40 -1.60
C THR A 194 4.83 1.44 -0.49
N THR A 195 5.25 1.32 0.77
CA THR A 195 4.42 1.69 1.92
C THR A 195 4.67 3.16 2.27
N THR A 196 3.92 4.08 1.67
CA THR A 196 3.85 5.44 2.22
C THR A 196 2.97 5.37 3.47
N SER A 197 3.58 5.41 4.66
CA SER A 197 2.82 5.43 5.92
C SER A 197 1.83 6.59 5.89
N THR A 198 0.54 6.30 6.01
CA THR A 198 -0.58 7.25 6.10
C THR A 198 -0.59 8.05 7.42
N THR A 199 0.51 8.10 8.15
CA THR A 199 0.53 8.58 9.54
C THR A 199 1.36 9.87 9.64
N ILE A 200 0.65 10.99 9.81
CA ILE A 200 1.09 12.22 10.48
C ILE A 200 2.30 12.93 9.81
N ARG A 201 2.22 13.16 8.49
CA ARG A 201 2.88 14.33 7.84
C ARG A 201 1.96 15.12 6.91
N GLY A 202 0.67 14.78 6.87
CA GLY A 202 -0.36 15.64 6.26
C GLY A 202 -0.59 16.95 7.04
N ILE A 203 -0.20 17.00 8.32
CA ILE A 203 -0.45 18.18 9.18
C ILE A 203 0.76 19.11 9.27
N SER A 204 2.00 18.61 9.35
CA SER A 204 3.19 19.47 9.48
C SER A 204 3.78 19.96 8.15
N SER A 205 3.60 19.21 7.06
CA SER A 205 4.00 19.65 5.71
C SER A 205 2.99 20.64 5.12
N GLY A 206 1.73 20.58 5.58
CA GLY A 206 0.67 21.53 5.23
C GLY A 206 1.03 22.97 5.58
N TRP A 207 1.78 23.21 6.65
CA TRP A 207 2.16 24.56 7.09
C TRP A 207 3.25 25.22 6.22
N ARG A 208 4.14 24.44 5.57
CA ARG A 208 5.14 25.01 4.63
C ARG A 208 4.63 25.07 3.19
N ILE A 209 3.68 24.21 2.82
CA ILE A 209 2.98 24.27 1.53
C ILE A 209 1.94 25.42 1.53
N TRP A 210 1.40 25.80 2.69
CA TRP A 210 0.46 26.91 2.86
C TRP A 210 1.01 28.32 2.53
N ARG A 211 2.32 28.50 2.35
CA ARG A 211 2.94 29.82 2.03
C ARG A 211 3.53 29.95 0.62
N ARG A 212 3.40 28.95 -0.27
CA ARG A 212 3.98 29.01 -1.63
C ARG A 212 3.05 28.49 -2.72
N ILE A 213 1.77 28.85 -2.68
CA ILE A 213 0.85 28.68 -3.80
C ILE A 213 0.95 29.93 -4.69
N SER A 214 2.02 30.07 -5.48
CA SER A 214 2.09 31.06 -6.57
C SER A 214 3.09 30.70 -7.68
N ILE A 215 3.54 29.45 -7.81
CA ILE A 215 4.40 29.06 -8.94
C ILE A 215 4.05 27.63 -9.38
N PRO A 216 3.57 27.40 -10.62
CA PRO A 216 3.38 26.07 -11.16
C PRO A 216 4.75 25.46 -11.41
N ARG A 217 5.03 24.27 -10.84
CA ARG A 217 6.19 23.46 -11.25
C ARG A 217 5.73 22.35 -12.20
N PRO A 218 6.47 22.07 -13.27
CA PRO A 218 6.14 21.04 -14.23
C PRO A 218 6.25 19.64 -13.60
N SER A 219 5.39 18.72 -14.06
CA SER A 219 5.43 17.30 -13.74
C SER A 219 6.81 16.71 -14.05
N ALA A 220 7.46 16.14 -13.05
CA ALA A 220 8.71 15.40 -13.26
C ALA A 220 8.38 13.99 -13.75
N THR A 221 8.73 13.71 -15.01
CA THR A 221 8.71 12.37 -15.59
C THR A 221 10.05 11.72 -15.29
N SER A 222 10.05 10.54 -14.66
CA SER A 222 11.25 9.72 -14.51
C SER A 222 11.04 8.39 -15.23
N THR A 223 12.01 8.03 -16.06
CA THR A 223 12.01 6.80 -16.85
C THR A 223 12.89 5.76 -16.18
N LEU A 224 12.34 4.57 -15.94
CA LEU A 224 13.10 3.41 -15.49
C LEU A 224 13.04 2.34 -16.59
N THR A 225 14.21 1.89 -17.05
CA THR A 225 14.33 0.84 -18.05
C THR A 225 14.75 -0.45 -17.36
N ILE A 226 13.93 -1.48 -17.44
CA ILE A 226 14.27 -2.85 -17.00
C ILE A 226 13.99 -3.78 -18.18
N ALA A 227 14.99 -4.56 -18.59
CA ALA A 227 14.91 -5.59 -19.64
C ALA A 227 14.25 -5.14 -20.98
N GLY A 228 14.51 -3.91 -21.42
CA GLY A 228 14.01 -3.40 -22.72
C GLY A 228 12.60 -2.82 -22.69
N THR A 229 11.93 -2.81 -21.54
CA THR A 229 10.63 -2.14 -21.37
C THR A 229 10.82 -0.77 -20.71
N THR A 230 10.37 0.28 -21.39
CA THR A 230 10.41 1.66 -20.91
C THR A 230 9.14 1.95 -20.09
N LEU A 231 9.29 2.15 -18.79
CA LEU A 231 8.16 2.50 -17.90
C LEU A 231 8.20 3.99 -17.54
N SER A 232 7.09 4.68 -17.79
CA SER A 232 6.89 6.10 -17.48
C SER A 232 6.26 6.28 -16.11
N VAL A 233 6.99 6.87 -15.16
CA VAL A 233 6.46 7.24 -13.85
C VAL A 233 5.86 8.65 -13.92
N ILE A 234 4.54 8.75 -13.87
CA ILE A 234 3.82 10.03 -13.73
C ILE A 234 3.55 10.25 -12.24
N SER A 235 4.26 11.23 -11.64
CA SER A 235 4.04 11.62 -10.25
C SER A 235 2.92 12.67 -10.17
N PRO A 236 1.74 12.39 -9.59
CA PRO A 236 0.74 13.41 -9.34
C PRO A 236 1.21 14.38 -8.23
N PRO A 237 0.64 15.60 -8.14
CA PRO A 237 1.06 16.64 -7.20
C PRO A 237 0.71 16.36 -5.72
N PHE A 238 0.15 15.19 -5.39
CA PHE A 238 -0.24 14.80 -4.05
C PHE A 238 0.64 13.66 -3.50
N PRO A 239 0.91 13.60 -2.19
CA PRO A 239 1.95 12.74 -1.60
C PRO A 239 1.60 11.25 -1.52
N ILE A 240 0.66 10.76 -2.34
CA ILE A 240 0.20 9.38 -2.33
C ILE A 240 0.68 8.72 -3.62
N CYS A 241 1.91 8.21 -3.58
CA CYS A 241 2.41 7.31 -4.62
C CYS A 241 2.04 5.88 -4.20
N VAL A 242 1.04 5.30 -4.86
CA VAL A 242 0.89 3.84 -4.96
C VAL A 242 1.33 3.50 -6.37
N CYS A 243 2.62 3.15 -6.55
CA CYS A 243 3.09 2.69 -7.85
C CYS A 243 2.63 1.25 -8.05
N PHE A 244 1.58 1.06 -8.86
CA PHE A 244 1.27 -0.22 -9.46
C PHE A 244 2.19 -0.43 -10.66
N PHE A 245 3.22 -1.26 -10.52
CA PHE A 245 4.00 -1.74 -11.67
C PHE A 245 3.33 -3.02 -12.19
N LEU A 246 2.37 -2.87 -13.10
CA LEU A 246 1.89 -4.00 -13.90
C LEU A 246 2.90 -4.21 -15.04
N ALA A 247 3.72 -5.25 -14.92
CA ALA A 247 4.44 -5.81 -16.06
C ALA A 247 3.41 -6.50 -16.96
N THR A 248 2.92 -5.79 -17.98
CA THR A 248 2.27 -6.45 -19.11
C THR A 248 3.36 -6.98 -20.03
N ARG A 249 3.30 -8.27 -20.37
CA ARG A 249 3.95 -8.78 -21.57
C ARG A 249 3.45 -8.02 -22.80
#